data_AF-A0A8B6GRL5-F1
#
_entry.id   AF-A0A8B6GRL5-F1
#
_cell.length_a   1.000
_cell.length_b   1.000
_cell.length_c   1.000
_cell.angle_alpha   90.00
_cell.angle_beta   90.00
_cell.angle_gamma   90.00
#
_symmetry.space_group_name_H-M   'P 1'
#
loop_
_entity.id
_entity.type
_entity.pdbx_description
1 polymer ?
#
loop_
_entity_poly.entity_id
_entity_poly.type
_entity_poly.pdbx_seq_one_letter_code
_entity_poly.pdbx_strand_id
1 'polypeptide(L)'
;RVAESHDADSVSDVLVGQARFAFEEKEYAKAESYLLRAQRPELAVKYYRESGMWQDALRVCKEYVPHKLQQLQDEYDREMTSNSTSGLEAMIQQAREWESSGEYARAVECYMKVTPKLTSDLTVMEKCWMKAAEISIKFLGNERAQAVVENVAPKMGEHRKFSQAAELYLTVDLIKEAIDMFIVGEEWNKAKKVAKELEPRLEQYVDERYKNQLKDQGKADVLANVDVVGALDMYVEKGEWEKCLETAAKQNTKVLHKYAALYATHLIKNGDSRQALDVYVRYGAPPFQQNFNIYKRIFSDIINSRDLNRPEAYKIWADLRDVMFDLCENMSKSSDANSPPHQEFESMLLIAHYYANRSAAMAQKSLDSIAAKLSVSLLRHTDVIPADKAFFEAGMMARALGWENMAFVFLNRYLDISEAIEEGSLDMLDHSDFQDTDIPFEIPLPEKAHLTSQQHEEVKEWVLAVSMDQKVEQILPRDERNCYEASLLAPDTGVKSLPCVITGYPVLRNQMDFKTPGHVANKDDWNKFLMATKVSHSTELQDVLKFVGAWCGATPNPSYSFQ
;
A
#
# COMPACT_ATOMS: atom_id res chain seq x y z
N ARG A 1 -50.34 -69.38 -14.83
CA ARG A 1 -51.16 -70.50 -15.37
C ARG A 1 -52.07 -70.01 -16.51
N VAL A 2 -51.47 -69.40 -17.54
CA VAL A 2 -52.15 -69.03 -18.81
C VAL A 2 -51.29 -69.51 -19.99
N ALA A 3 -49.96 -69.50 -19.85
CA ALA A 3 -49.03 -70.10 -20.82
C ALA A 3 -49.09 -71.64 -20.89
N GLU A 4 -49.30 -72.34 -19.75
CA GLU A 4 -49.36 -73.82 -19.67
C GLU A 4 -50.50 -74.46 -20.50
N SER A 5 -51.48 -73.68 -20.97
CA SER A 5 -52.66 -74.16 -21.69
C SER A 5 -52.75 -73.76 -23.17
N HIS A 6 -51.85 -72.92 -23.68
CA HIS A 6 -51.94 -72.42 -25.08
C HIS A 6 -50.62 -72.38 -25.87
N ASP A 7 -49.44 -72.44 -25.23
CA ASP A 7 -48.16 -72.62 -25.93
C ASP A 7 -47.06 -73.11 -24.95
N ALA A 8 -46.64 -74.36 -25.09
CA ALA A 8 -45.74 -75.02 -24.14
C ALA A 8 -44.31 -74.45 -24.18
N ASP A 9 -43.86 -73.93 -25.32
CA ASP A 9 -42.50 -73.40 -25.48
C ASP A 9 -42.36 -72.02 -24.79
N SER A 10 -43.42 -71.22 -24.79
CA SER A 10 -43.47 -69.91 -24.11
C SER A 10 -43.37 -69.98 -22.57
N VAL A 11 -43.57 -71.16 -21.96
CA VAL A 11 -43.46 -71.34 -20.50
C VAL A 11 -42.02 -71.17 -20.01
N SER A 12 -41.03 -71.62 -20.79
CA SER A 12 -39.61 -71.46 -20.47
C SER A 12 -39.22 -69.98 -20.37
N ASP A 13 -39.68 -69.16 -21.33
CA ASP A 13 -39.33 -67.74 -21.38
C ASP A 13 -39.98 -66.93 -20.25
N VAL A 14 -41.22 -67.28 -19.87
CA VAL A 14 -41.88 -66.68 -18.70
C VAL A 14 -41.13 -67.04 -17.41
N LEU A 15 -40.64 -68.28 -17.26
CA LEU A 15 -39.85 -68.70 -16.10
C LEU A 15 -38.48 -68.02 -16.04
N VAL A 16 -37.82 -67.79 -17.18
CA VAL A 16 -36.57 -67.01 -17.24
C VAL A 16 -36.81 -65.55 -16.86
N GLY A 17 -37.92 -64.96 -17.30
CA GLY A 17 -38.33 -63.60 -16.89
C GLY A 17 -38.62 -63.49 -15.39
N GLN A 18 -39.32 -64.48 -14.82
CA GLN A 18 -39.58 -64.56 -13.37
C GLN A 18 -38.29 -64.78 -12.57
N ALA A 19 -37.35 -65.56 -13.08
CA ALA A 19 -36.06 -65.75 -12.45
C ALA A 19 -35.23 -64.47 -12.40
N ARG A 20 -35.23 -63.68 -13.49
CA ARG A 20 -34.53 -62.39 -13.52
C ARG A 20 -35.10 -61.44 -12.47
N PHE A 21 -36.43 -61.33 -12.37
CA PHE A 21 -37.08 -60.51 -11.34
C PHE A 21 -36.75 -61.00 -9.92
N ALA A 22 -36.78 -62.31 -9.67
CA ALA A 22 -36.41 -62.88 -8.37
C ALA A 22 -34.92 -62.64 -8.02
N PHE A 23 -34.04 -62.57 -9.01
CA PHE A 23 -32.63 -62.25 -8.82
C PHE A 23 -32.42 -60.77 -8.46
N GLU A 24 -33.18 -59.88 -9.09
CA GLU A 24 -33.21 -58.44 -8.76
C GLU A 24 -33.73 -58.19 -7.32
N GLU A 25 -34.73 -58.96 -6.88
CA GLU A 25 -35.26 -58.94 -5.50
C GLU A 25 -34.36 -59.68 -4.47
N LYS A 26 -33.18 -60.16 -4.89
CA LYS A 26 -32.22 -60.93 -4.07
C LYS A 26 -32.75 -62.26 -3.50
N GLU A 27 -33.82 -62.79 -4.07
CA GLU A 27 -34.36 -64.11 -3.71
C GLU A 27 -33.68 -65.22 -4.54
N TYR A 28 -32.37 -65.38 -4.35
CA TYR A 28 -31.51 -66.22 -5.20
C TYR A 28 -31.95 -67.69 -5.30
N ALA A 29 -32.41 -68.29 -4.20
CA ALA A 29 -32.91 -69.67 -4.20
C ALA A 29 -34.17 -69.86 -5.05
N LYS A 30 -35.07 -68.85 -5.08
CA LYS A 30 -36.26 -68.89 -5.94
C LYS A 30 -35.88 -68.68 -7.40
N ALA A 31 -34.97 -67.74 -7.67
CA ALA A 31 -34.44 -67.49 -9.01
C ALA A 31 -33.76 -68.73 -9.61
N GLU A 32 -32.92 -69.41 -8.82
CA GLU A 32 -32.29 -70.68 -9.19
C GLU A 32 -33.35 -71.76 -9.48
N SER A 33 -34.37 -71.89 -8.63
CA SER A 33 -35.46 -72.85 -8.87
C SER A 33 -36.22 -72.59 -10.17
N TYR A 34 -36.45 -71.33 -10.54
CA TYR A 34 -37.12 -70.96 -11.79
C TYR A 34 -36.25 -71.26 -13.03
N LEU A 35 -34.95 -71.00 -12.96
CA LEU A 35 -34.00 -71.30 -14.05
C LEU A 35 -33.76 -72.79 -14.25
N LEU A 36 -33.76 -73.57 -13.16
CA LEU A 36 -33.68 -75.02 -13.22
C LEU A 36 -34.96 -75.63 -13.84
N ARG A 37 -36.14 -75.11 -13.46
CA ARG A 37 -37.42 -75.51 -14.06
C ARG A 37 -37.54 -75.13 -15.54
N ALA A 38 -36.88 -74.04 -15.96
CA ALA A 38 -36.76 -73.64 -17.35
C ALA A 38 -35.69 -74.42 -18.15
N GLN A 39 -35.02 -75.41 -17.53
CA GLN A 39 -33.90 -76.16 -18.14
C GLN A 39 -32.77 -75.27 -18.68
N ARG A 40 -32.49 -74.15 -17.99
CA ARG A 40 -31.44 -73.17 -18.36
C ARG A 40 -30.48 -72.91 -17.18
N PRO A 41 -29.74 -73.92 -16.69
CA PRO A 41 -28.78 -73.75 -15.59
C PRO A 41 -27.59 -72.84 -15.94
N GLU A 42 -27.27 -72.69 -17.23
CA GLU A 42 -26.18 -71.82 -17.70
C GLU A 42 -26.44 -70.33 -17.40
N LEU A 43 -27.70 -69.91 -17.47
CA LEU A 43 -28.13 -68.56 -17.11
C LEU A 43 -27.99 -68.30 -15.61
N ALA A 44 -28.20 -69.33 -14.77
CA ALA A 44 -27.99 -69.20 -13.32
C ALA A 44 -26.52 -68.97 -12.98
N VAL A 45 -25.60 -69.73 -13.59
CA VAL A 45 -24.15 -69.51 -13.44
C VAL A 45 -23.76 -68.09 -13.88
N LYS A 46 -24.33 -67.61 -15.00
CA LYS A 46 -24.09 -66.25 -15.48
C LYS A 46 -24.57 -65.18 -14.50
N TYR A 47 -25.78 -65.29 -13.95
CA TYR A 47 -26.28 -64.30 -12.98
C TYR A 47 -25.50 -64.31 -11.66
N TYR A 48 -25.11 -65.49 -11.16
CA TYR A 48 -24.23 -65.58 -9.98
C TYR A 48 -22.85 -65.00 -10.24
N ARG A 49 -22.28 -65.22 -11.44
CA ARG A 49 -21.02 -64.60 -11.90
C ARG A 49 -21.13 -63.08 -11.94
N GLU A 50 -22.14 -62.53 -12.61
CA GLU A 50 -22.34 -61.07 -12.75
C GLU A 50 -22.58 -60.38 -11.40
N SER A 51 -23.05 -61.13 -10.39
CA SER A 51 -23.29 -60.62 -9.04
C SER A 51 -22.13 -60.84 -8.07
N GLY A 52 -20.97 -61.32 -8.55
CA GLY A 52 -19.77 -61.55 -7.73
C GLY A 52 -19.87 -62.72 -6.75
N MET A 53 -20.92 -63.54 -6.84
CA MET A 53 -21.16 -64.69 -5.96
C MET A 53 -20.50 -65.95 -6.52
N TRP A 54 -19.16 -65.94 -6.56
CA TRP A 54 -18.34 -66.97 -7.20
C TRP A 54 -18.51 -68.36 -6.60
N GLN A 55 -18.72 -68.48 -5.28
CA GLN A 55 -18.92 -69.77 -4.61
C GLN A 55 -20.21 -70.45 -5.06
N ASP A 56 -21.30 -69.70 -5.20
CA ASP A 56 -22.59 -70.21 -5.71
C ASP A 56 -22.54 -70.46 -7.22
N ALA A 57 -21.85 -69.60 -7.98
CA ALA A 57 -21.63 -69.84 -9.41
C ALA A 57 -20.88 -71.16 -9.67
N LEU A 58 -19.84 -71.45 -8.87
CA LEU A 58 -19.08 -72.70 -8.93
C LEU A 58 -19.89 -73.91 -8.45
N ARG A 59 -20.71 -73.76 -7.40
CA ARG A 59 -21.63 -74.82 -6.91
C ARG A 59 -22.61 -75.21 -8.01
N VAL A 60 -23.33 -74.24 -8.57
CA VAL A 60 -24.35 -74.47 -9.61
C VAL A 60 -23.71 -75.01 -10.90
N CYS A 61 -22.53 -74.50 -11.26
CA CYS A 61 -21.78 -75.00 -12.41
C CYS A 61 -21.34 -76.47 -12.21
N LYS A 62 -20.89 -76.85 -11.01
CA LYS A 62 -20.51 -78.23 -10.68
C LYS A 62 -21.69 -79.19 -10.70
N GLU A 63 -22.86 -78.77 -10.23
CA GLU A 63 -24.05 -79.64 -10.12
C GLU A 63 -24.80 -79.79 -11.45
N TYR A 64 -24.93 -78.72 -12.23
CA TYR A 64 -25.82 -78.69 -13.40
C TYR A 64 -25.10 -78.51 -14.74
N VAL A 65 -23.87 -77.99 -14.77
CA VAL A 65 -23.11 -77.74 -16.02
C VAL A 65 -21.61 -78.10 -15.87
N PRO A 66 -21.26 -79.37 -15.56
CA PRO A 66 -19.89 -79.73 -15.13
C PRO A 66 -18.81 -79.47 -16.20
N HIS A 67 -19.19 -79.46 -17.47
CA HIS A 67 -18.26 -79.23 -18.59
C HIS A 67 -17.74 -77.79 -18.69
N LYS A 68 -18.39 -76.80 -18.04
CA LYS A 68 -17.93 -75.39 -17.98
C LYS A 68 -17.20 -75.05 -16.68
N LEU A 69 -17.07 -76.00 -15.76
CA LEU A 69 -16.49 -75.78 -14.43
C LEU A 69 -15.03 -75.32 -14.51
N GLN A 70 -14.21 -75.95 -15.36
CA GLN A 70 -12.80 -75.59 -15.52
C GLN A 70 -12.64 -74.15 -16.01
N GLN A 71 -13.47 -73.71 -16.96
CA GLN A 71 -13.42 -72.35 -17.49
C GLN A 71 -13.78 -71.31 -16.42
N LEU A 72 -14.79 -71.61 -15.58
CA LEU A 72 -15.20 -70.71 -14.50
C LEU A 72 -14.16 -70.67 -13.36
N GLN A 73 -13.46 -71.79 -13.09
CA GLN A 73 -12.33 -71.84 -12.15
C GLN A 73 -11.14 -71.01 -12.65
N ASP A 74 -10.75 -71.16 -13.91
CA ASP A 74 -9.66 -70.39 -14.50
C ASP A 74 -9.99 -68.87 -14.51
N GLU A 75 -11.25 -68.51 -14.72
CA GLU A 75 -11.73 -67.11 -14.61
C GLU A 75 -11.67 -66.58 -13.17
N TYR A 76 -12.12 -67.37 -12.18
CA TYR A 76 -12.06 -67.02 -10.77
C TYR A 76 -10.61 -66.80 -10.30
N ASP A 77 -9.69 -67.69 -10.70
CA ASP A 77 -8.28 -67.59 -10.34
C ASP A 77 -7.64 -66.34 -10.97
N ARG A 78 -7.99 -65.97 -12.21
CA ARG A 78 -7.53 -64.72 -12.84
C ARG A 78 -8.03 -63.47 -12.13
N GLU A 79 -9.30 -63.44 -11.74
CA GLU A 79 -9.88 -62.29 -11.02
C GLU A 79 -9.20 -62.09 -9.67
N MET A 80 -8.96 -63.19 -8.92
CA MET A 80 -8.24 -63.16 -7.64
C MET A 80 -6.77 -62.75 -7.78
N THR A 81 -6.10 -63.12 -8.88
CA THR A 81 -4.69 -62.79 -9.13
C THR A 81 -4.49 -61.34 -9.60
N SER A 82 -5.53 -60.71 -10.17
CA SER A 82 -5.46 -59.30 -10.63
C SER A 82 -5.41 -58.26 -9.51
N ASN A 83 -5.72 -58.66 -8.27
CA ASN A 83 -5.50 -57.85 -7.07
C ASN A 83 -4.00 -57.89 -6.70
N SER A 84 -3.27 -56.88 -7.16
CA SER A 84 -1.85 -56.56 -6.98
C SER A 84 -1.30 -56.57 -5.53
N THR A 85 -2.13 -56.85 -4.54
CA THR A 85 -1.81 -56.90 -3.10
C THR A 85 -0.93 -58.11 -2.74
N SER A 86 -1.10 -59.26 -3.40
CA SER A 86 -0.39 -60.51 -3.04
C SER A 86 1.13 -60.46 -3.32
N GLY A 87 1.54 -59.87 -4.45
CA GLY A 87 2.97 -59.77 -4.80
C GLY A 87 3.75 -58.78 -3.93
N LEU A 88 3.09 -57.73 -3.44
CA LEU A 88 3.69 -56.76 -2.54
C LEU A 88 3.91 -57.33 -1.14
N GLU A 89 2.92 -58.05 -0.61
CA GLU A 89 3.04 -58.72 0.69
C GLU A 89 4.15 -59.77 0.68
N ALA A 90 4.30 -60.52 -0.41
CA ALA A 90 5.39 -61.46 -0.59
C ALA A 90 6.78 -60.76 -0.60
N MET A 91 6.90 -59.60 -1.24
CA MET A 91 8.14 -58.82 -1.28
C MET A 91 8.51 -58.27 0.11
N ILE A 92 7.53 -57.77 0.87
CA ILE A 92 7.74 -57.27 2.24
C ILE A 92 8.13 -58.43 3.17
N GLN A 93 7.50 -59.59 3.00
CA GLN A 93 7.83 -60.79 3.77
C GLN A 93 9.25 -61.27 3.49
N GLN A 94 9.66 -61.28 2.22
CA GLN A 94 11.04 -61.61 1.82
C GLN A 94 12.06 -60.63 2.42
N ALA A 95 11.74 -59.32 2.45
CA ALA A 95 12.60 -58.33 3.08
C ALA A 95 12.77 -58.56 4.59
N ARG A 96 11.72 -59.03 5.29
CA ARG A 96 11.76 -59.42 6.71
C ARG A 96 12.58 -60.69 6.96
N GLU A 97 12.54 -61.64 6.04
CA GLU A 97 13.36 -62.86 6.12
C GLU A 97 14.85 -62.54 5.95
N TRP A 98 15.22 -61.62 5.05
CA TRP A 98 16.59 -61.13 4.95
C TRP A 98 17.03 -60.32 6.17
N GLU A 99 16.11 -59.56 6.78
CA GLU A 99 16.35 -58.86 8.05
C GLU A 99 16.64 -59.86 9.19
N SER A 100 15.85 -60.93 9.34
CA SER A 100 16.05 -61.95 10.39
C SER A 100 17.30 -62.81 10.15
N SER A 101 17.70 -62.97 8.89
CA SER A 101 18.89 -63.72 8.49
C SER A 101 20.20 -62.91 8.60
N GLY A 102 20.12 -61.61 8.94
CA GLY A 102 21.28 -60.72 9.06
C GLY A 102 21.82 -60.17 7.73
N GLU A 103 21.11 -60.41 6.60
CA GLU A 103 21.46 -59.89 5.28
C GLU A 103 20.90 -58.48 5.07
N TYR A 104 21.36 -57.53 5.89
CA TYR A 104 20.78 -56.17 5.98
C TYR A 104 20.83 -55.37 4.67
N ALA A 105 21.88 -55.52 3.85
CA ALA A 105 21.99 -54.78 2.58
C ALA A 105 20.91 -55.19 1.57
N ARG A 106 20.62 -56.49 1.46
CA ARG A 106 19.59 -57.01 0.56
C ARG A 106 18.19 -56.67 1.06
N ALA A 107 17.99 -56.68 2.38
CA ALA A 107 16.74 -56.24 2.99
C ALA A 107 16.43 -54.77 2.64
N VAL A 108 17.42 -53.87 2.76
CA VAL A 108 17.28 -52.45 2.41
C VAL A 108 16.94 -52.25 0.93
N GLU A 109 17.66 -52.90 0.02
CA GLU A 109 17.35 -52.85 -1.42
C GLU A 109 15.93 -53.36 -1.74
N CYS A 110 15.47 -54.39 -1.03
CA CYS A 110 14.12 -54.94 -1.19
C CYS A 110 13.05 -53.92 -0.74
N TYR A 111 13.23 -53.33 0.44
CA TYR A 111 12.32 -52.30 0.95
C TYR A 111 12.30 -51.03 0.07
N MET A 112 13.42 -50.67 -0.56
CA MET A 112 13.50 -49.52 -1.48
C MET A 112 12.81 -49.76 -2.84
N LYS A 113 12.62 -51.02 -3.26
CA LYS A 113 11.90 -51.38 -4.49
C LYS A 113 10.39 -51.15 -4.39
N VAL A 114 9.87 -51.00 -3.17
CA VAL A 114 8.48 -50.60 -2.94
C VAL A 114 8.30 -49.15 -3.40
N THR A 115 7.60 -48.99 -4.52
CA THR A 115 7.38 -47.70 -5.20
C THR A 115 5.90 -47.49 -5.51
N PRO A 116 5.47 -46.26 -5.86
CA PRO A 116 4.08 -45.97 -6.23
C PRO A 116 3.53 -46.77 -7.41
N LYS A 117 4.39 -47.43 -8.19
CA LYS A 117 4.01 -48.35 -9.28
C LYS A 117 3.49 -49.69 -8.77
N LEU A 118 3.87 -50.11 -7.56
CA LEU A 118 3.50 -51.40 -6.97
C LEU A 118 2.36 -51.28 -5.97
N THR A 119 2.15 -50.11 -5.35
CA THR A 119 1.05 -49.94 -4.41
C THR A 119 0.55 -48.51 -4.35
N SER A 120 -0.76 -48.35 -4.14
CA SER A 120 -1.42 -47.06 -3.89
C SER A 120 -1.47 -46.71 -2.39
N ASP A 121 -1.15 -47.66 -1.50
CA ASP A 121 -1.12 -47.45 -0.06
C ASP A 121 0.15 -46.72 0.40
N LEU A 122 -0.02 -45.43 0.67
CA LEU A 122 1.02 -44.53 1.19
C LEU A 122 1.61 -44.98 2.53
N THR A 123 0.83 -45.67 3.37
CA THR A 123 1.26 -46.07 4.72
C THR A 123 2.21 -47.26 4.68
N VAL A 124 2.04 -48.15 3.70
CA VAL A 124 2.92 -49.29 3.48
C VAL A 124 4.26 -48.80 2.92
N MET A 125 4.23 -47.87 1.96
CA MET A 125 5.44 -47.24 1.43
C MET A 125 6.25 -46.52 2.50
N GLU A 126 5.59 -45.71 3.34
CA GLU A 126 6.22 -45.01 4.48
C GLU A 126 6.91 -45.99 5.42
N LYS A 127 6.23 -47.08 5.82
CA LYS A 127 6.82 -48.10 6.70
C LYS A 127 8.02 -48.79 6.07
N CYS A 128 7.94 -49.14 4.78
CA CYS A 128 9.05 -49.79 4.08
C CYS A 128 10.27 -48.86 3.99
N TRP A 129 10.06 -47.60 3.65
CA TRP A 129 11.12 -46.60 3.53
C TRP A 129 11.75 -46.23 4.87
N MET A 130 10.95 -46.03 5.93
CA MET A 130 11.46 -45.84 7.29
C MET A 130 12.31 -47.02 7.72
N LYS A 131 11.83 -48.24 7.46
CA LYS A 131 12.52 -49.46 7.85
C LYS A 131 13.81 -49.67 7.06
N ALA A 132 13.83 -49.32 5.77
CA ALA A 132 15.05 -49.29 4.97
C ALA A 132 16.09 -48.33 5.55
N ALA A 133 15.68 -47.12 5.91
CA ALA A 133 16.56 -46.13 6.52
C ALA A 133 17.08 -46.59 7.90
N GLU A 134 16.21 -47.08 8.79
CA GLU A 134 16.61 -47.57 10.12
C GLU A 134 17.61 -48.73 10.06
N ILE A 135 17.38 -49.72 9.18
CA ILE A 135 18.29 -50.86 9.02
C ILE A 135 19.64 -50.37 8.50
N SER A 136 19.63 -49.39 7.57
CA SER A 136 20.87 -48.83 7.04
C SER A 136 21.69 -48.09 8.10
N ILE A 137 21.04 -47.28 8.94
CA ILE A 137 21.68 -46.52 10.02
C ILE A 137 22.24 -47.47 11.10
N LYS A 138 21.49 -48.51 11.47
CA LYS A 138 21.87 -49.44 12.55
C LYS A 138 22.97 -50.43 12.14
N PHE A 139 22.99 -50.89 10.88
CA PHE A 139 23.77 -52.08 10.50
C PHE A 139 24.69 -51.93 9.28
N LEU A 140 24.56 -50.89 8.43
CA LEU A 140 25.30 -50.79 7.16
C LEU A 140 26.45 -49.77 7.15
N GLY A 141 26.68 -49.07 8.27
CA GLY A 141 27.73 -48.04 8.40
C GLY A 141 27.34 -46.71 7.75
N ASN A 142 28.10 -45.65 8.07
CA ASN A 142 27.68 -44.27 7.81
C ASN A 142 27.54 -43.94 6.30
N GLU A 143 28.51 -44.34 5.47
CA GLU A 143 28.48 -44.06 4.01
C GLU A 143 27.26 -44.71 3.31
N ARG A 144 26.92 -45.95 3.68
CA ARG A 144 25.76 -46.64 3.07
C ARG A 144 24.44 -46.12 3.64
N ALA A 145 24.40 -45.77 4.92
CA ALA A 145 23.23 -45.13 5.53
C ALA A 145 22.92 -43.79 4.84
N GLN A 146 23.95 -42.98 4.57
CA GLN A 146 23.81 -41.71 3.86
C GLN A 146 23.22 -41.91 2.46
N ALA A 147 23.78 -42.81 1.66
CA ALA A 147 23.29 -43.08 0.30
C ALA A 147 21.84 -43.57 0.28
N VAL A 148 21.43 -44.36 1.29
CA VAL A 148 20.04 -44.81 1.44
C VAL A 148 19.13 -43.64 1.81
N VAL A 149 19.52 -42.80 2.77
CA VAL A 149 18.73 -41.65 3.22
C VAL A 149 18.59 -40.59 2.12
N GLU A 150 19.64 -40.28 1.37
CA GLU A 150 19.58 -39.36 0.21
C GLU A 150 18.62 -39.83 -0.88
N ASN A 151 18.32 -41.12 -0.96
CA ASN A 151 17.35 -41.67 -1.90
C ASN A 151 15.92 -41.72 -1.32
N VAL A 152 15.80 -42.02 -0.03
CA VAL A 152 14.52 -42.25 0.65
C VAL A 152 13.86 -40.94 1.08
N ALA A 153 14.62 -40.01 1.64
CA ALA A 153 14.08 -38.78 2.22
C ALA A 153 13.41 -37.83 1.19
N PRO A 154 13.92 -37.66 -0.05
CA PRO A 154 13.21 -36.89 -1.07
C PRO A 154 11.85 -37.52 -1.44
N LYS A 155 11.79 -38.86 -1.55
CA LYS A 155 10.53 -39.59 -1.82
C LYS A 155 9.51 -39.38 -0.71
N MET A 156 9.94 -39.40 0.54
CA MET A 156 9.08 -39.04 1.68
C MET A 156 8.58 -37.60 1.60
N GLY A 157 9.44 -36.68 1.14
CA GLY A 157 9.08 -35.29 0.85
C GLY A 157 7.96 -35.14 -0.17
N GLU A 158 8.03 -35.88 -1.30
CA GLU A 158 6.99 -35.90 -2.34
C GLU A 158 5.61 -36.30 -1.77
N HIS A 159 5.61 -37.14 -0.72
CA HIS A 159 4.41 -37.59 -0.03
C HIS A 159 4.02 -36.74 1.20
N ARG A 160 4.56 -35.52 1.32
CA ARG A 160 4.30 -34.56 2.40
C ARG A 160 4.72 -35.03 3.80
N LYS A 161 5.66 -35.98 3.91
CA LYS A 161 6.21 -36.47 5.19
C LYS A 161 7.51 -35.76 5.55
N PHE A 162 7.45 -34.43 5.64
CA PHE A 162 8.62 -33.57 5.80
C PHE A 162 9.35 -33.76 7.14
N SER A 163 8.62 -33.81 8.26
CA SER A 163 9.19 -34.06 9.60
C SER A 163 10.05 -35.32 9.67
N GLN A 164 9.52 -36.44 9.19
CA GLN A 164 10.18 -37.74 9.26
C GLN A 164 11.39 -37.80 8.32
N ALA A 165 11.26 -37.25 7.11
CA ALA A 165 12.38 -37.15 6.17
C ALA A 165 13.53 -36.31 6.75
N ALA A 166 13.21 -35.20 7.42
CA ALA A 166 14.19 -34.34 8.06
C ALA A 166 14.87 -35.04 9.25
N GLU A 167 14.13 -35.80 10.06
CA GLU A 167 14.71 -36.63 11.14
C GLU A 167 15.70 -37.66 10.59
N LEU A 168 15.41 -38.30 9.45
CA LEU A 168 16.36 -39.21 8.79
C LEU A 168 17.65 -38.49 8.37
N TYR A 169 17.56 -37.29 7.78
CA TYR A 169 18.74 -36.49 7.45
C TYR A 169 19.57 -36.13 8.69
N LEU A 170 18.92 -35.79 9.81
CA LEU A 170 19.62 -35.51 11.08
C LEU A 170 20.37 -36.73 11.63
N THR A 171 19.83 -37.94 11.47
CA THR A 171 20.50 -39.16 11.94
C THR A 171 21.79 -39.49 11.18
N VAL A 172 21.99 -38.91 10.01
CA VAL A 172 23.19 -39.09 9.16
C VAL A 172 24.04 -37.82 9.10
N ASP A 173 23.86 -36.88 10.03
CA ASP A 173 24.58 -35.59 10.11
C ASP A 173 24.46 -34.70 8.85
N LEU A 174 23.44 -34.91 8.01
CA LEU A 174 23.09 -34.04 6.87
C LEU A 174 22.18 -32.89 7.34
N ILE A 175 22.76 -31.97 8.10
CA ILE A 175 22.02 -30.91 8.82
C ILE A 175 21.34 -29.93 7.85
N LYS A 176 21.99 -29.57 6.74
CA LYS A 176 21.46 -28.61 5.77
C LYS A 176 20.23 -29.17 5.04
N GLU A 177 20.31 -30.42 4.60
CA GLU A 177 19.25 -31.13 3.91
C GLU A 177 18.04 -31.33 4.84
N ALA A 178 18.27 -31.60 6.13
CA ALA A 178 17.21 -31.64 7.14
C ALA A 178 16.51 -30.28 7.29
N ILE A 179 17.28 -29.19 7.35
CA ILE A 179 16.74 -27.83 7.42
C ILE A 179 15.91 -27.50 6.18
N ASP A 180 16.43 -27.79 4.98
CA ASP A 180 15.70 -27.57 3.72
C ASP A 180 14.39 -28.36 3.68
N MET A 181 14.38 -29.60 4.19
CA MET A 181 13.15 -30.40 4.32
C MET A 181 12.13 -29.78 5.30
N PHE A 182 12.58 -29.28 6.45
CA PHE A 182 11.68 -28.56 7.37
C PHE A 182 11.16 -27.25 6.78
N ILE A 183 11.96 -26.55 5.98
CA ILE A 183 11.56 -25.33 5.27
C ILE A 183 10.45 -25.63 4.25
N VAL A 184 10.63 -26.67 3.42
CA VAL A 184 9.61 -27.12 2.45
C VAL A 184 8.32 -27.56 3.15
N GLY A 185 8.43 -28.16 4.33
CA GLY A 185 7.28 -28.53 5.17
C GLY A 185 6.61 -27.38 5.93
N GLU A 186 7.08 -26.14 5.79
CA GLU A 186 6.65 -24.97 6.56
C GLU A 186 6.83 -25.11 8.09
N GLU A 187 7.73 -25.99 8.53
CA GLU A 187 8.02 -26.28 9.95
C GLU A 187 9.16 -25.41 10.50
N TRP A 188 9.01 -24.09 10.39
CA TRP A 188 10.04 -23.09 10.68
C TRP A 188 10.61 -23.16 12.11
N ASN A 189 9.78 -23.46 13.11
CA ASN A 189 10.22 -23.59 14.50
C ASN A 189 11.21 -24.75 14.68
N LYS A 190 11.00 -25.87 13.99
CA LYS A 190 11.92 -27.01 14.03
C LYS A 190 13.18 -26.71 13.24
N ALA A 191 13.07 -26.13 12.05
CA ALA A 191 14.22 -25.69 11.25
C ALA A 191 15.15 -24.75 12.04
N LYS A 192 14.59 -23.73 12.71
CA LYS A 192 15.37 -22.78 13.51
C LYS A 192 16.00 -23.41 14.75
N LYS A 193 15.29 -24.33 15.42
CA LYS A 193 15.83 -25.09 16.56
C LYS A 193 17.03 -25.94 16.14
N VAL A 194 16.89 -26.67 15.03
CA VAL A 194 17.96 -27.50 14.45
C VAL A 194 19.17 -26.66 14.05
N ALA A 195 18.96 -25.54 13.35
CA ALA A 195 20.04 -24.61 13.01
C ALA A 195 20.75 -24.09 14.27
N LYS A 196 20.00 -23.68 15.30
CA LYS A 196 20.59 -23.14 16.53
C LYS A 196 21.39 -24.18 17.34
N GLU A 197 20.90 -25.42 17.41
CA GLU A 197 21.49 -26.48 18.24
C GLU A 197 22.66 -27.21 17.54
N LEU A 198 22.57 -27.42 16.22
CA LEU A 198 23.53 -28.25 15.49
C LEU A 198 24.48 -27.45 14.59
N GLU A 199 24.00 -26.42 13.90
CA GLU A 199 24.85 -25.61 13.01
C GLU A 199 24.43 -24.12 12.98
N PRO A 200 24.91 -23.30 13.94
CA PRO A 200 24.49 -21.91 14.09
C PRO A 200 24.73 -21.02 12.87
N ARG A 201 25.64 -21.42 11.96
CA ARG A 201 25.90 -20.71 10.71
C ARG A 201 24.71 -20.74 9.75
N LEU A 202 23.87 -21.77 9.83
CA LEU A 202 22.68 -21.92 9.00
C LEU A 202 21.46 -21.15 9.54
N GLU A 203 21.54 -20.55 10.72
CA GLU A 203 20.43 -19.75 11.27
C GLU A 203 20.07 -18.56 10.36
N GLN A 204 21.08 -17.88 9.81
CA GLN A 204 20.87 -16.78 8.85
C GLN A 204 20.16 -17.28 7.58
N TYR A 205 20.52 -18.47 7.09
CA TYR A 205 19.89 -19.06 5.91
C TYR A 205 18.40 -19.39 6.15
N VAL A 206 18.06 -19.95 7.32
CA VAL A 206 16.66 -20.21 7.70
C VAL A 206 15.87 -18.91 7.80
N ASP A 207 16.45 -17.89 8.44
CA ASP A 207 15.79 -16.58 8.59
C ASP A 207 15.57 -15.89 7.24
N GLU A 208 16.52 -15.96 6.30
CA GLU A 208 16.37 -15.43 4.93
C GLU A 208 15.27 -16.17 4.15
N ARG A 209 15.26 -17.51 4.21
CA ARG A 209 14.21 -18.32 3.56
C ARG A 209 12.83 -18.04 4.14
N TYR A 210 12.73 -17.84 5.46
CA TYR A 210 11.48 -17.50 6.13
C TYR A 210 10.94 -16.14 5.67
N LYS A 211 11.82 -15.14 5.60
CA LYS A 211 11.47 -13.80 5.08
C LYS A 211 10.97 -13.86 3.64
N ASN A 212 11.64 -14.62 2.78
CA ASN A 212 11.23 -14.76 1.37
C ASN A 212 9.86 -15.45 1.25
N GLN A 213 9.61 -16.52 2.00
CA GLN A 213 8.29 -17.16 2.03
C GLN A 213 7.19 -16.20 2.52
N LEU A 214 7.47 -15.39 3.55
CA LEU A 214 6.50 -14.40 4.04
C LEU A 214 6.21 -13.30 3.01
N LYS A 215 7.22 -12.87 2.25
CA LYS A 215 7.07 -11.95 1.12
C LYS A 215 6.19 -12.57 0.03
N ASP A 216 6.48 -13.80 -0.39
CA ASP A 216 5.72 -14.53 -1.41
C ASP A 216 4.26 -14.77 -0.99
N GLN A 217 4.01 -15.06 0.29
CA GLN A 217 2.66 -15.24 0.84
C GLN A 217 1.95 -13.91 1.13
N GLY A 218 2.61 -12.76 0.98
CA GLY A 218 2.02 -11.46 1.25
C GLY A 218 1.72 -11.18 2.73
N LYS A 219 2.32 -11.89 3.69
CA LYS A 219 2.01 -11.76 5.12
C LYS A 219 2.84 -10.66 5.81
N ALA A 220 2.57 -9.41 5.46
CA ALA A 220 3.31 -8.24 5.94
C ALA A 220 3.29 -8.08 7.48
N ASP A 221 2.15 -8.36 8.14
CA ASP A 221 2.01 -8.22 9.60
C ASP A 221 2.94 -9.16 10.38
N VAL A 222 3.13 -10.38 9.88
CA VAL A 222 4.02 -11.37 10.49
C VAL A 222 5.48 -11.01 10.20
N LEU A 223 5.76 -10.51 8.99
CA LEU A 223 7.09 -10.05 8.60
C LEU A 223 7.54 -8.87 9.46
N ALA A 224 6.64 -7.98 9.89
CA ALA A 224 6.96 -6.83 10.71
C ALA A 224 7.63 -7.21 12.06
N ASN A 225 7.40 -8.41 12.58
CA ASN A 225 8.03 -8.90 13.80
C ASN A 225 9.50 -9.33 13.61
N VAL A 226 9.90 -9.63 12.38
CA VAL A 226 11.23 -10.19 12.05
C VAL A 226 12.07 -9.22 11.21
N ASP A 227 11.43 -8.56 10.25
CA ASP A 227 12.04 -7.59 9.35
C ASP A 227 11.06 -6.45 9.09
N VAL A 228 11.16 -5.42 9.92
CA VAL A 228 10.26 -4.26 9.83
C VAL A 228 10.43 -3.54 8.50
N VAL A 229 11.65 -3.41 7.98
CA VAL A 229 11.89 -2.71 6.70
C VAL A 229 11.27 -3.50 5.55
N GLY A 230 11.46 -4.82 5.51
CA GLY A 230 10.83 -5.68 4.53
C GLY A 230 9.30 -5.63 4.60
N ALA A 231 8.72 -5.56 5.79
CA ALA A 231 7.27 -5.42 5.97
C ALA A 231 6.74 -4.06 5.50
N LEU A 232 7.47 -2.98 5.78
CA LEU A 232 7.13 -1.63 5.30
C LEU A 232 7.15 -1.55 3.78
N ASP A 233 8.16 -2.14 3.13
CA ASP A 233 8.23 -2.22 1.67
C ASP A 233 7.04 -3.01 1.11
N MET A 234 6.62 -4.11 1.76
CA MET A 234 5.40 -4.84 1.36
C MET A 234 4.12 -4.03 1.54
N TYR A 235 3.98 -3.24 2.62
CA TYR A 235 2.81 -2.36 2.78
C TYR A 235 2.76 -1.30 1.68
N VAL A 236 3.92 -0.76 1.27
CA VAL A 236 4.02 0.18 0.14
C VAL A 236 3.57 -0.47 -1.17
N GLU A 237 4.05 -1.68 -1.48
CA GLU A 237 3.66 -2.41 -2.69
C GLU A 237 2.16 -2.71 -2.76
N LYS A 238 1.52 -2.94 -1.61
CA LYS A 238 0.07 -3.13 -1.50
C LYS A 238 -0.74 -1.83 -1.50
N GLY A 239 -0.09 -0.67 -1.40
CA GLY A 239 -0.75 0.62 -1.23
C GLY A 239 -1.36 0.84 0.16
N GLU A 240 -0.99 0.05 1.17
CA GLU A 240 -1.44 0.18 2.56
C GLU A 240 -0.61 1.25 3.32
N TRP A 241 -0.64 2.49 2.81
CA TRP A 241 0.22 3.58 3.27
C TRP A 241 0.02 3.98 4.74
N GLU A 242 -1.23 4.00 5.24
CA GLU A 242 -1.50 4.35 6.64
C GLU A 242 -0.83 3.36 7.60
N LYS A 243 -1.01 2.05 7.39
CA LYS A 243 -0.36 1.02 8.21
C LYS A 243 1.15 1.06 8.09
N CYS A 244 1.68 1.37 6.91
CA CYS A 244 3.10 1.57 6.67
C CYS A 244 3.64 2.68 7.58
N LEU A 245 3.03 3.87 7.54
CA LEU A 245 3.49 5.01 8.33
C LEU A 245 3.31 4.79 9.83
N GLU A 246 2.22 4.16 10.27
CA GLU A 246 2.02 3.82 11.69
C GLU A 246 3.05 2.81 12.21
N THR A 247 3.42 1.83 11.38
CA THR A 247 4.46 0.85 11.71
C THR A 247 5.84 1.51 11.69
N ALA A 248 6.10 2.41 10.74
CA ALA A 248 7.36 3.14 10.63
C ALA A 248 7.55 4.13 11.80
N ALA A 249 6.47 4.78 12.26
CA ALA A 249 6.48 5.70 13.40
C ALA A 249 6.91 5.03 14.70
N LYS A 250 6.62 3.72 14.87
CA LYS A 250 7.03 2.93 16.05
C LYS A 250 8.53 2.62 16.07
N GLN A 251 9.24 2.75 14.95
CA GLN A 251 10.65 2.37 14.84
C GLN A 251 11.57 3.55 15.18
N ASN A 252 11.70 4.49 14.25
CA ASN A 252 12.50 5.71 14.43
C ASN A 252 12.12 6.76 13.37
N THR A 253 12.46 8.01 13.68
CA THR A 253 12.19 9.18 12.85
C THR A 253 12.76 9.06 11.43
N LYS A 254 13.99 8.53 11.28
CA LYS A 254 14.61 8.39 9.94
C LYS A 254 13.84 7.42 9.04
N VAL A 255 13.41 6.29 9.59
CA VAL A 255 12.60 5.29 8.87
C VAL A 255 11.23 5.87 8.54
N LEU A 256 10.56 6.50 9.50
CA LEU A 256 9.27 7.16 9.27
C LEU A 256 9.33 8.14 8.08
N HIS A 257 10.30 9.05 8.08
CA HIS A 257 10.36 10.07 7.03
C HIS A 257 10.89 9.57 5.68
N LYS A 258 11.59 8.42 5.64
CA LYS A 258 11.84 7.72 4.38
C LYS A 258 10.53 7.29 3.74
N TYR A 259 9.65 6.62 4.49
CA TYR A 259 8.35 6.15 3.97
C TYR A 259 7.34 7.30 3.78
N ALA A 260 7.37 8.33 4.62
CA ALA A 260 6.56 9.54 4.42
C ALA A 260 6.93 10.27 3.13
N ALA A 261 8.23 10.38 2.82
CA ALA A 261 8.70 10.95 1.56
C ALA A 261 8.27 10.11 0.35
N LEU A 262 8.33 8.78 0.43
CA LEU A 262 7.82 7.88 -0.61
C LEU A 262 6.32 8.07 -0.83
N TYR A 263 5.53 8.14 0.24
CA TYR A 263 4.09 8.34 0.14
C TYR A 263 3.73 9.72 -0.41
N ALA A 264 4.36 10.78 0.11
CA ALA A 264 4.18 12.14 -0.40
C ALA A 264 4.53 12.24 -1.89
N THR A 265 5.62 11.58 -2.32
CA THR A 265 6.00 11.54 -3.74
C THR A 265 4.96 10.81 -4.59
N HIS A 266 4.39 9.71 -4.08
CA HIS A 266 3.31 8.98 -4.75
C HIS A 266 2.05 9.87 -4.89
N LEU A 267 1.66 10.57 -3.83
CA LEU A 267 0.51 11.48 -3.83
C LEU A 267 0.70 12.66 -4.79
N ILE A 268 1.87 13.30 -4.78
CA ILE A 268 2.21 14.39 -5.70
C ILE A 268 2.13 13.94 -7.16
N LYS A 269 2.64 12.74 -7.48
CA LYS A 269 2.55 12.17 -8.84
C LYS A 269 1.10 11.95 -9.30
N ASN A 270 0.19 11.68 -8.37
CA ASN A 270 -1.23 11.52 -8.65
C ASN A 270 -1.99 12.86 -8.68
N GLY A 271 -1.32 13.98 -8.37
CA GLY A 271 -1.93 15.31 -8.29
C GLY A 271 -2.52 15.67 -6.93
N ASP A 272 -2.38 14.81 -5.91
CA ASP A 272 -2.97 14.95 -4.59
C ASP A 272 -2.01 15.64 -3.58
N SER A 273 -1.44 16.79 -3.97
CA SER A 273 -0.46 17.51 -3.14
C SER A 273 -1.03 18.00 -1.80
N ARG A 274 -2.37 18.12 -1.69
CA ARG A 274 -3.05 18.39 -0.40
C ARG A 274 -2.92 17.24 0.59
N GLN A 275 -3.14 16.00 0.14
CA GLN A 275 -2.93 14.84 1.01
C GLN A 275 -1.45 14.68 1.35
N ALA A 276 -0.54 15.04 0.43
CA ALA A 276 0.88 15.05 0.72
C ALA A 276 1.24 16.05 1.83
N LEU A 277 0.58 17.21 1.87
CA LEU A 277 0.69 18.15 2.99
C LEU A 277 0.20 17.51 4.30
N ASP A 278 -0.97 16.86 4.30
CA ASP A 278 -1.55 16.23 5.50
C ASP A 278 -0.60 15.20 6.15
N VAL A 279 0.19 14.49 5.35
CA VAL A 279 1.23 13.57 5.85
C VAL A 279 2.26 14.32 6.70
N TYR A 280 2.74 15.47 6.23
CA TYR A 280 3.72 16.27 6.97
C TYR A 280 3.11 17.07 8.11
N VAL A 281 1.82 17.41 8.05
CA VAL A 281 1.08 17.95 9.21
C VAL A 281 1.02 16.90 10.33
N ARG A 282 0.78 15.63 10.01
CA ARG A 282 0.65 14.55 11.00
C ARG A 282 1.99 14.08 11.58
N TYR A 283 3.03 14.01 10.76
CA TYR A 283 4.31 13.39 11.15
C TYR A 283 5.47 14.38 11.31
N GLY A 284 5.28 15.67 10.98
CA GLY A 284 6.30 16.72 11.05
C GLY A 284 7.20 16.80 9.81
N ALA A 285 7.92 17.91 9.69
CA ALA A 285 8.79 18.25 8.58
C ALA A 285 10.27 18.37 9.03
N PRO A 286 10.99 17.24 9.13
CA PRO A 286 12.40 17.26 9.49
C PRO A 286 13.28 17.84 8.35
N PRO A 287 14.47 18.34 8.67
CA PRO A 287 15.33 19.05 7.73
C PRO A 287 16.20 18.07 6.95
N PHE A 288 15.59 17.04 6.35
CA PHE A 288 16.31 16.12 5.46
C PHE A 288 16.44 16.73 4.07
N GLN A 289 17.66 17.04 3.65
CA GLN A 289 17.92 17.68 2.35
C GLN A 289 17.32 16.91 1.16
N GLN A 290 17.24 15.58 1.23
CA GLN A 290 16.61 14.77 0.18
C GLN A 290 15.10 15.08 0.00
N ASN A 291 14.44 15.59 1.04
CA ASN A 291 13.02 15.90 1.05
C ASN A 291 12.72 17.35 0.66
N PHE A 292 13.72 18.23 0.53
CA PHE A 292 13.48 19.65 0.25
C PHE A 292 12.66 19.89 -1.02
N ASN A 293 12.94 19.13 -2.08
CA ASN A 293 12.18 19.23 -3.32
C ASN A 293 10.71 18.82 -3.14
N ILE A 294 10.39 17.93 -2.20
CA ILE A 294 9.02 17.55 -1.87
C ILE A 294 8.30 18.72 -1.21
N TYR A 295 8.92 19.38 -0.22
CA TYR A 295 8.34 20.55 0.46
C TYR A 295 8.08 21.71 -0.52
N LYS A 296 9.07 22.02 -1.36
CA LYS A 296 8.93 23.04 -2.42
C LYS A 296 7.81 22.70 -3.39
N ARG A 297 7.69 21.42 -3.77
CA ARG A 297 6.64 20.97 -4.69
C ARG A 297 5.25 21.09 -4.08
N ILE A 298 5.07 20.68 -2.83
CA ILE A 298 3.80 20.84 -2.09
C ILE A 298 3.40 22.31 -2.03
N PHE A 299 4.35 23.18 -1.65
CA PHE A 299 4.12 24.63 -1.60
C PHE A 299 3.70 25.19 -2.96
N SER A 300 4.45 24.87 -4.02
CA SER A 300 4.16 25.30 -5.39
C SER A 300 2.79 24.81 -5.87
N ASP A 301 2.43 23.55 -5.65
CA ASP A 301 1.13 23.00 -6.07
C ASP A 301 -0.04 23.65 -5.31
N ILE A 302 0.12 23.96 -4.02
CA ILE A 302 -0.91 24.66 -3.23
C ILE A 302 -1.05 26.11 -3.69
N ILE A 303 0.04 26.82 -3.96
CA ILE A 303 -0.04 28.19 -4.49
C ILE A 303 -0.67 28.22 -5.88
N ASN A 304 -0.38 27.24 -6.74
CA ASN A 304 -0.99 27.13 -8.05
C ASN A 304 -2.44 26.62 -8.03
N SER A 305 -2.93 26.13 -6.88
CA SER A 305 -4.30 25.64 -6.77
C SER A 305 -5.31 26.76 -6.96
N ARG A 306 -6.32 26.49 -7.79
CA ARG A 306 -7.50 27.34 -7.96
C ARG A 306 -8.39 27.26 -6.71
N ASP A 307 -9.24 28.27 -6.54
CA ASP A 307 -10.28 28.33 -5.49
C ASP A 307 -9.77 28.33 -4.04
N LEU A 308 -8.54 28.84 -3.81
CA LEU A 308 -8.01 29.06 -2.46
C LEU A 308 -8.11 30.51 -1.98
N ASN A 309 -8.63 31.43 -2.80
CA ASN A 309 -8.90 32.82 -2.42
C ASN A 309 -10.28 32.98 -1.76
N ARG A 310 -10.48 32.33 -0.62
CA ARG A 310 -11.74 32.36 0.13
C ARG A 310 -11.53 32.05 1.62
N PRO A 311 -12.49 32.37 2.50
CA PRO A 311 -12.38 32.08 3.93
C PRO A 311 -12.20 30.59 4.25
N GLU A 312 -12.91 29.71 3.55
CA GLU A 312 -12.93 28.26 3.81
C GLU A 312 -11.57 27.58 3.52
N ALA A 313 -10.70 28.26 2.77
CA ALA A 313 -9.35 27.78 2.47
C ALA A 313 -8.37 27.97 3.64
N TYR A 314 -8.78 28.62 4.75
CA TYR A 314 -7.91 28.91 5.89
C TYR A 314 -7.11 27.69 6.35
N LYS A 315 -7.76 26.55 6.55
CA LYS A 315 -7.13 25.34 7.08
C LYS A 315 -5.95 24.88 6.21
N ILE A 316 -6.12 24.88 4.89
CA ILE A 316 -5.06 24.47 3.94
C ILE A 316 -3.86 25.42 4.05
N TRP A 317 -4.10 26.73 4.13
CA TRP A 317 -3.04 27.72 4.26
C TRP A 317 -2.34 27.66 5.62
N ALA A 318 -3.11 27.46 6.70
CA ALA A 318 -2.58 27.28 8.05
C ALA A 318 -1.71 26.01 8.14
N ASP A 319 -2.15 24.90 7.55
CA ASP A 319 -1.38 23.66 7.50
C ASP A 319 -0.08 23.82 6.71
N LEU A 320 -0.12 24.52 5.57
CA LEU A 320 1.10 24.84 4.81
C LEU A 320 2.05 25.73 5.61
N ARG A 321 1.53 26.77 6.26
CA ARG A 321 2.28 27.67 7.13
C ARG A 321 2.95 26.91 8.27
N ASP A 322 2.21 26.03 8.95
CA ASP A 322 2.69 25.31 10.12
C ASP A 322 3.76 24.27 9.73
N VAL A 323 3.62 23.61 8.58
CA VAL A 323 4.65 22.70 8.02
C VAL A 323 5.92 23.45 7.63
N MET A 324 5.79 24.62 6.98
CA MET A 324 6.95 25.46 6.64
C MET A 324 7.63 26.02 7.89
N PHE A 325 6.86 26.35 8.93
CA PHE A 325 7.38 26.80 10.21
C PHE A 325 8.15 25.70 10.93
N ASP A 326 7.59 24.48 11.02
CA ASP A 326 8.27 23.33 11.60
C ASP A 326 9.58 23.02 10.86
N LEU A 327 9.57 23.06 9.53
CA LEU A 327 10.77 22.89 8.71
C LEU A 327 11.84 23.95 9.02
N CYS A 328 11.49 25.24 9.05
CA CYS A 328 12.42 26.32 9.37
C CYS A 328 12.98 26.19 10.79
N GLU A 329 12.12 25.88 11.77
CA GLU A 329 12.52 25.63 13.16
C GLU A 329 13.46 24.44 13.32
N ASN A 330 13.31 23.42 12.48
CA ASN A 330 14.19 22.26 12.48
C ASN A 330 15.51 22.55 11.75
N MET A 331 15.48 23.33 10.67
CA MET A 331 16.68 23.76 9.93
C MET A 331 17.55 24.73 10.73
N SER A 332 16.94 25.65 11.50
CA SER A 332 17.68 26.58 12.36
C SER A 332 18.49 25.87 13.46
N LYS A 333 18.08 24.65 13.83
CA LYS A 333 18.76 23.77 14.80
C LYS A 333 19.72 22.77 14.14
N SER A 334 19.77 22.70 12.82
CA SER A 334 20.63 21.79 12.06
C SER A 334 21.88 22.50 11.51
N SER A 335 22.72 21.76 10.79
CA SER A 335 23.85 22.35 10.05
C SER A 335 23.43 23.27 8.90
N ASP A 336 22.14 23.24 8.52
CA ASP A 336 21.60 24.02 7.40
C ASP A 336 21.06 25.40 7.83
N ALA A 337 21.29 25.81 9.08
CA ALA A 337 20.89 27.11 9.58
C ALA A 337 21.47 28.25 8.72
N ASN A 338 20.62 29.18 8.31
CA ASN A 338 20.96 30.31 7.42
C ASN A 338 21.53 29.93 6.04
N SER A 339 21.39 28.67 5.62
CA SER A 339 21.73 28.25 4.26
C SER A 339 20.78 28.87 3.22
N PRO A 340 21.15 28.94 1.93
CA PRO A 340 20.24 29.44 0.89
C PRO A 340 18.88 28.71 0.85
N PRO A 341 18.81 27.37 0.98
CA PRO A 341 17.53 26.67 1.13
C PRO A 341 16.72 27.12 2.35
N HIS A 342 17.38 27.43 3.48
CA HIS A 342 16.70 27.92 4.67
C HIS A 342 15.99 29.25 4.41
N GLN A 343 16.68 30.20 3.78
CA GLN A 343 16.12 31.51 3.44
C GLN A 343 14.94 31.40 2.45
N GLU A 344 15.02 30.46 1.51
CA GLU A 344 13.93 30.15 0.59
C GLU A 344 12.70 29.62 1.34
N PHE A 345 12.88 28.68 2.28
CA PHE A 345 11.78 28.19 3.11
C PHE A 345 11.24 29.25 4.08
N GLU A 346 12.05 30.16 4.59
CA GLU A 346 11.60 31.33 5.37
C GLU A 346 10.71 32.25 4.52
N SER A 347 11.03 32.40 3.24
CA SER A 347 10.23 33.17 2.27
C SER A 347 8.90 32.45 1.97
N MET A 348 8.94 31.14 1.79
CA MET A 348 7.73 30.31 1.63
C MET A 348 6.84 30.35 2.88
N LEU A 349 7.42 30.31 4.08
CA LEU A 349 6.70 30.46 5.34
C LEU A 349 5.97 31.80 5.41
N LEU A 350 6.66 32.90 5.07
CA LEU A 350 6.06 34.24 5.07
C LEU A 350 4.86 34.34 4.11
N ILE A 351 5.01 33.79 2.90
CA ILE A 351 3.94 33.76 1.89
C ILE A 351 2.75 32.94 2.39
N ALA A 352 2.99 31.73 2.92
CA ALA A 352 1.94 30.87 3.46
C ALA A 352 1.21 31.54 4.64
N HIS A 353 1.96 32.24 5.51
CA HIS A 353 1.41 33.02 6.61
C HIS A 353 0.50 34.16 6.11
N TYR A 354 0.91 34.92 5.09
CA TYR A 354 0.06 35.97 4.52
C TYR A 354 -1.22 35.43 3.89
N TYR A 355 -1.15 34.31 3.17
CA TYR A 355 -2.34 33.65 2.64
C TYR A 355 -3.27 33.14 3.77
N ALA A 356 -2.73 32.54 4.82
CA ALA A 356 -3.51 32.08 5.98
C ALA A 356 -4.20 33.25 6.68
N ASN A 357 -3.47 34.32 6.97
CA ASN A 357 -4.02 35.54 7.57
C ASN A 357 -5.10 36.16 6.69
N ARG A 358 -4.89 36.17 5.37
CA ARG A 358 -5.85 36.71 4.42
C ARG A 358 -7.15 35.92 4.46
N SER A 359 -7.09 34.60 4.35
CA SER A 359 -8.28 33.74 4.44
C SER A 359 -9.03 33.93 5.77
N ALA A 360 -8.32 34.03 6.90
CA ALA A 360 -8.96 34.30 8.19
C ALA A 360 -9.62 35.69 8.24
N ALA A 361 -8.95 36.72 7.70
CA ALA A 361 -9.45 38.08 7.66
C ALA A 361 -10.69 38.22 6.75
N MET A 362 -10.72 37.53 5.60
CA MET A 362 -11.87 37.53 4.67
C MET A 362 -13.16 37.01 5.31
N ALA A 363 -13.08 36.21 6.38
CA ALA A 363 -14.26 35.76 7.11
C ALA A 363 -14.96 36.89 7.89
N GLN A 364 -14.31 38.04 8.07
CA GLN A 364 -14.80 39.15 8.89
C GLN A 364 -14.78 40.47 8.12
N LYS A 365 -15.97 41.04 7.83
CA LYS A 365 -16.09 42.33 7.13
C LYS A 365 -15.28 43.47 7.76
N SER A 366 -15.16 43.46 9.09
CA SER A 366 -14.36 44.47 9.79
C SER A 366 -12.87 44.43 9.40
N LEU A 367 -12.39 43.32 8.86
CA LEU A 367 -11.01 43.08 8.45
C LEU A 367 -10.79 43.10 6.93
N ASP A 368 -11.78 43.48 6.12
CA ASP A 368 -11.64 43.50 4.64
C ASP A 368 -10.43 44.34 4.20
N SER A 369 -10.18 45.47 4.87
CA SER A 369 -8.99 46.31 4.60
C SER A 369 -7.66 45.59 4.89
N ILE A 370 -7.62 44.74 5.92
CA ILE A 370 -6.42 43.93 6.26
C ILE A 370 -6.24 42.84 5.21
N ALA A 371 -7.31 42.18 4.81
CA ALA A 371 -7.27 41.15 3.79
C ALA A 371 -6.79 41.71 2.43
N ALA A 372 -7.23 42.91 2.06
CA ALA A 372 -6.74 43.59 0.86
C ALA A 372 -5.25 43.97 0.99
N LYS A 373 -4.83 44.58 2.12
CA LYS A 373 -3.41 44.88 2.37
C LYS A 373 -2.51 43.64 2.26
N LEU A 374 -2.98 42.48 2.71
CA LEU A 374 -2.28 41.20 2.56
C LEU A 374 -2.15 40.78 1.09
N SER A 375 -3.23 40.86 0.30
CA SER A 375 -3.16 40.57 -1.15
C SER A 375 -2.22 41.49 -1.88
N VAL A 376 -2.24 42.78 -1.56
CA VAL A 376 -1.30 43.76 -2.13
C VAL A 376 0.14 43.44 -1.73
N SER A 377 0.36 43.06 -0.48
CA SER A 377 1.68 42.65 0.02
C SER A 377 2.23 41.40 -0.66
N LEU A 378 1.36 40.48 -1.07
CA LEU A 378 1.75 39.27 -1.80
C LEU A 378 2.30 39.57 -3.21
N LEU A 379 2.02 40.75 -3.78
CA LEU A 379 2.60 41.17 -5.07
C LEU A 379 4.13 41.28 -5.03
N ARG A 380 4.73 41.52 -3.86
CA ARG A 380 6.20 41.55 -3.69
C ARG A 380 6.85 40.17 -3.78
N HIS A 381 6.05 39.12 -3.88
CA HIS A 381 6.48 37.73 -3.90
C HIS A 381 6.11 37.03 -5.22
N THR A 382 5.91 37.78 -6.31
CA THR A 382 5.56 37.26 -7.64
C THR A 382 6.71 36.55 -8.36
N ASP A 383 7.92 36.61 -7.80
CA ASP A 383 9.05 35.74 -8.15
C ASP A 383 8.81 34.28 -7.73
N VAL A 384 7.93 34.05 -6.75
CA VAL A 384 7.55 32.72 -6.23
C VAL A 384 6.09 32.39 -6.51
N ILE A 385 5.20 33.38 -6.41
CA ILE A 385 3.76 33.27 -6.63
C ILE A 385 3.44 33.53 -8.11
N PRO A 386 2.56 32.75 -8.77
CA PRO A 386 2.08 33.07 -10.10
C PRO A 386 1.56 34.51 -10.18
N ALA A 387 2.20 35.31 -11.03
CA ALA A 387 1.95 36.75 -11.05
C ALA A 387 0.53 37.10 -11.51
N ASP A 388 0.01 36.39 -12.53
CA ASP A 388 -1.36 36.54 -13.00
C ASP A 388 -2.39 36.34 -11.88
N LYS A 389 -2.21 35.31 -11.05
CA LYS A 389 -3.00 35.07 -9.85
C LYS A 389 -2.87 36.23 -8.86
N ALA A 390 -1.65 36.61 -8.50
CA ALA A 390 -1.41 37.60 -7.45
C ALA A 390 -2.02 38.97 -7.81
N PHE A 391 -1.79 39.43 -9.04
CA PHE A 391 -2.34 40.70 -9.55
C PHE A 391 -3.86 40.68 -9.65
N PHE A 392 -4.45 39.58 -10.13
CA PHE A 392 -5.90 39.42 -10.14
C PHE A 392 -6.49 39.49 -8.72
N GLU A 393 -5.96 38.71 -7.78
CA GLU A 393 -6.47 38.65 -6.41
C GLU A 393 -6.36 40.01 -5.71
N ALA A 394 -5.22 40.70 -5.85
CA ALA A 394 -5.01 42.04 -5.29
C ALA A 394 -5.95 43.07 -5.92
N GLY A 395 -6.08 43.07 -7.25
CA GLY A 395 -6.94 43.99 -7.98
C GLY A 395 -8.43 43.83 -7.64
N MET A 396 -8.92 42.59 -7.53
CA MET A 396 -10.30 42.32 -7.16
C MET A 396 -10.63 42.74 -5.71
N MET A 397 -9.69 42.56 -4.77
CA MET A 397 -9.88 43.01 -3.39
C MET A 397 -9.81 44.53 -3.26
N ALA A 398 -8.90 45.19 -3.98
CA ALA A 398 -8.84 46.64 -4.07
C ALA A 398 -10.15 47.22 -4.64
N ARG A 399 -10.69 46.60 -5.71
CA ARG A 399 -11.97 46.97 -6.32
C ARG A 399 -13.12 46.85 -5.32
N ALA A 400 -13.18 45.77 -4.54
CA ALA A 400 -14.23 45.55 -3.55
C ALA A 400 -14.24 46.62 -2.42
N LEU A 401 -13.09 47.22 -2.13
CA LEU A 401 -12.96 48.31 -1.14
C LEU A 401 -13.11 49.72 -1.73
N GLY A 402 -13.30 49.85 -3.04
CA GLY A 402 -13.34 51.13 -3.73
C GLY A 402 -11.97 51.80 -3.86
N TRP A 403 -10.87 51.04 -3.80
CA TRP A 403 -9.52 51.54 -4.11
C TRP A 403 -9.31 51.54 -5.64
N GLU A 404 -10.11 52.33 -6.35
CA GLU A 404 -10.29 52.25 -7.81
C GLU A 404 -8.98 52.41 -8.59
N ASN A 405 -8.17 53.42 -8.27
CA ASN A 405 -6.87 53.64 -8.93
C ASN A 405 -5.94 52.42 -8.79
N MET A 406 -5.82 51.89 -7.57
CA MET A 406 -4.98 50.72 -7.29
C MET A 406 -5.53 49.46 -7.99
N ALA A 407 -6.85 49.26 -7.95
CA ALA A 407 -7.51 48.16 -8.63
C ALA A 407 -7.30 48.20 -10.14
N PHE A 408 -7.39 49.40 -10.73
CA PHE A 408 -7.16 49.62 -12.15
C PHE A 408 -5.73 49.26 -12.56
N VAL A 409 -4.71 49.76 -11.84
CA VAL A 409 -3.30 49.44 -12.11
C VAL A 409 -3.04 47.93 -12.03
N PHE A 410 -3.55 47.24 -11.01
CA PHE A 410 -3.30 45.80 -10.84
C PHE A 410 -4.06 44.93 -11.84
N LEU A 411 -5.31 45.25 -12.14
CA LEU A 411 -6.10 44.48 -13.10
C LEU A 411 -5.63 44.72 -14.54
N ASN A 412 -5.13 45.92 -14.86
CA ASN A 412 -4.48 46.18 -16.14
C ASN A 412 -3.19 45.35 -16.27
N ARG A 413 -2.33 45.36 -15.24
CA ARG A 413 -1.13 44.51 -15.19
C ARG A 413 -1.46 43.02 -15.31
N TYR A 414 -2.55 42.56 -14.72
CA TYR A 414 -3.01 41.18 -14.90
C TYR A 414 -3.30 40.86 -16.37
N LEU A 415 -3.96 41.76 -17.12
CA LEU A 415 -4.25 41.55 -18.54
C LEU A 415 -2.95 41.48 -19.34
N ASP A 416 -1.99 42.38 -19.09
CA ASP A 416 -0.68 42.36 -19.74
C ASP A 416 0.06 41.03 -19.49
N ILE A 417 0.03 40.54 -18.24
CA ILE A 417 0.64 39.24 -17.90
C ILE A 417 -0.12 38.09 -18.56
N SER A 418 -1.45 38.16 -18.65
CA SER A 418 -2.25 37.14 -19.32
C SER A 418 -1.90 37.05 -20.81
N GLU A 419 -1.69 38.19 -21.48
CA GLU A 419 -1.20 38.24 -22.87
C GLU A 419 0.24 37.68 -22.97
N ALA A 420 1.13 38.07 -22.06
CA ALA A 420 2.50 37.54 -22.00
C ALA A 420 2.55 36.02 -21.80
N ILE A 421 1.59 35.43 -21.06
CA ILE A 421 1.45 33.98 -20.90
C ILE A 421 1.05 33.32 -22.24
N GLU A 422 0.14 33.94 -23.01
CA GLU A 422 -0.28 33.43 -24.32
C GLU A 422 0.85 33.52 -25.36
N GLU A 423 1.64 34.59 -25.32
CA GLU A 423 2.79 34.79 -26.22
C GLU A 423 4.05 34.02 -25.77
N GLY A 424 4.15 33.67 -24.49
CA GLY A 424 5.31 32.99 -23.91
C GLY A 424 6.54 33.88 -23.71
N SER A 425 6.39 35.21 -23.69
CA SER A 425 7.47 36.18 -23.47
C SER A 425 7.00 37.37 -22.62
N LEU A 426 7.92 37.91 -21.79
CA LEU A 426 7.70 39.12 -21.00
C LEU A 426 8.19 40.40 -21.71
N ASP A 427 8.82 40.29 -22.89
CA ASP A 427 9.53 41.40 -23.54
C ASP A 427 8.63 42.60 -23.88
N MET A 428 7.33 42.38 -24.01
CA MET A 428 6.34 43.39 -24.36
C MET A 428 5.71 44.09 -23.14
N LEU A 429 6.06 43.68 -21.91
CA LEU A 429 5.52 44.28 -20.69
C LEU A 429 6.13 45.67 -20.43
N ASP A 430 5.30 46.70 -20.42
CA ASP A 430 5.70 48.02 -19.92
C ASP A 430 5.76 47.97 -18.39
N HIS A 431 6.86 48.42 -17.77
CA HIS A 431 7.04 48.45 -16.31
C HIS A 431 6.90 49.86 -15.69
N SER A 432 6.51 50.86 -16.49
CA SER A 432 6.41 52.26 -16.09
C SER A 432 5.66 52.48 -14.76
N ASP A 433 4.49 51.86 -14.59
CA ASP A 433 3.65 51.99 -13.39
C ASP A 433 4.30 51.47 -12.09
N PHE A 434 5.33 50.62 -12.20
CA PHE A 434 5.93 49.91 -11.06
C PHE A 434 7.39 50.27 -10.80
N GLN A 435 7.96 51.25 -11.52
CA GLN A 435 9.38 51.66 -11.41
C GLN A 435 9.80 52.04 -9.98
N ASP A 436 8.91 52.69 -9.22
CA ASP A 436 9.17 53.15 -7.84
C ASP A 436 8.62 52.18 -6.78
N THR A 437 8.46 50.90 -7.13
CA THR A 437 7.94 49.85 -6.23
C THR A 437 8.98 48.77 -5.96
N ASP A 438 8.72 47.93 -4.97
CA ASP A 438 9.50 46.72 -4.66
C ASP A 438 8.83 45.44 -5.19
N ILE A 439 7.95 45.57 -6.18
CA ILE A 439 7.31 44.46 -6.89
C ILE A 439 8.29 43.95 -7.97
N PRO A 440 8.61 42.64 -8.00
CA PRO A 440 9.54 42.07 -8.99
C PRO A 440 9.10 42.30 -10.44
N PHE A 441 10.05 42.67 -11.31
CA PHE A 441 9.85 42.74 -12.77
C PHE A 441 10.15 41.41 -13.45
N GLU A 442 11.19 40.71 -13.01
CA GLU A 442 11.54 39.37 -13.47
C GLU A 442 10.66 38.37 -12.73
N ILE A 443 9.66 37.83 -13.42
CA ILE A 443 8.70 36.86 -12.88
C ILE A 443 8.74 35.57 -13.71
N PRO A 444 8.59 34.38 -13.09
CA PRO A 444 8.40 33.16 -13.84
C PRO A 444 7.02 33.15 -14.51
N LEU A 445 6.97 32.98 -15.84
CA LEU A 445 5.72 32.81 -16.57
C LEU A 445 5.08 31.44 -16.26
N PRO A 446 3.82 31.40 -15.77
CA PRO A 446 3.11 30.13 -15.58
C PRO A 446 2.86 29.41 -16.91
N GLU A 447 2.87 28.07 -16.90
CA GLU A 447 2.55 27.25 -18.09
C GLU A 447 1.08 27.36 -18.51
N LYS A 448 0.20 27.76 -17.58
CA LYS A 448 -1.26 27.85 -17.78
C LYS A 448 -1.80 29.06 -17.02
N ALA A 449 -2.72 29.79 -17.65
CA ALA A 449 -3.43 30.88 -17.01
C ALA A 449 -4.20 30.41 -15.76
N HIS A 450 -4.17 31.24 -14.72
CA HIS A 450 -4.83 30.98 -13.45
C HIS A 450 -6.35 31.02 -13.59
N LEU A 451 -6.89 32.02 -14.31
CA LEU A 451 -8.32 32.26 -14.45
C LEU A 451 -8.97 31.41 -15.53
N THR A 452 -10.31 31.30 -15.43
CA THR A 452 -11.16 30.82 -16.52
C THR A 452 -11.38 31.92 -17.56
N SER A 453 -11.70 31.53 -18.80
CA SER A 453 -12.00 32.51 -19.87
C SER A 453 -13.13 33.47 -19.49
N GLN A 454 -14.13 33.02 -18.72
CA GLN A 454 -15.21 33.88 -18.25
C GLN A 454 -14.69 34.96 -17.29
N GLN A 455 -13.90 34.57 -16.28
CA GLN A 455 -13.34 35.53 -15.32
C GLN A 455 -12.38 36.51 -15.99
N HIS A 456 -11.61 36.04 -16.98
CA HIS A 456 -10.75 36.90 -17.78
C HIS A 456 -11.54 37.98 -18.52
N GLU A 457 -12.62 37.60 -19.22
CA GLU A 457 -13.48 38.57 -19.91
C GLU A 457 -14.17 39.55 -18.93
N GLU A 458 -14.61 39.09 -17.76
CA GLU A 458 -15.18 39.98 -16.72
C GLU A 458 -14.17 41.05 -16.24
N VAL A 459 -12.90 40.68 -16.11
CA VAL A 459 -11.83 41.63 -15.76
C VAL A 459 -11.59 42.60 -16.91
N LYS A 460 -11.50 42.09 -18.14
CA LYS A 460 -11.30 42.89 -19.35
C LYS A 460 -12.40 43.92 -19.56
N GLU A 461 -13.67 43.52 -19.45
CA GLU A 461 -14.82 44.42 -19.54
C GLU A 461 -14.75 45.53 -18.49
N TRP A 462 -14.35 45.20 -17.25
CA TRP A 462 -14.22 46.18 -16.19
C TRP A 462 -13.07 47.17 -16.44
N VAL A 463 -11.89 46.69 -16.83
CA VAL A 463 -10.74 47.55 -17.15
C VAL A 463 -11.08 48.49 -18.31
N LEU A 464 -11.74 47.99 -19.36
CA LEU A 464 -12.21 48.82 -20.48
C LEU A 464 -13.21 49.89 -20.01
N ALA A 465 -14.17 49.53 -19.16
CA ALA A 465 -15.15 50.48 -18.62
C ALA A 465 -14.48 51.59 -17.79
N VAL A 466 -13.51 51.22 -16.93
CA VAL A 466 -12.78 52.17 -16.07
C VAL A 466 -11.83 53.05 -16.86
N SER A 467 -11.21 52.54 -17.93
CA SER A 467 -10.33 53.33 -18.81
C SER A 467 -11.04 54.52 -19.47
N MET A 468 -12.38 54.45 -19.59
CA MET A 468 -13.22 55.52 -20.11
C MET A 468 -13.73 56.48 -19.02
N ASP A 469 -13.55 56.16 -17.73
CA ASP A 469 -13.94 57.01 -16.61
C ASP A 469 -12.81 57.97 -16.24
N GLN A 470 -13.04 59.27 -16.44
CA GLN A 470 -12.06 60.33 -16.14
C GLN A 470 -11.76 60.49 -14.63
N LYS A 471 -12.48 59.79 -13.75
CA LYS A 471 -12.25 59.85 -12.30
C LYS A 471 -11.17 58.91 -11.81
N VAL A 472 -10.87 57.84 -12.56
CA VAL A 472 -9.88 56.85 -12.15
C VAL A 472 -8.57 57.14 -12.87
N GLU A 473 -7.52 57.34 -12.08
CA GLU A 473 -6.18 57.58 -12.58
C GLU A 473 -5.33 56.31 -12.43
N GLN A 474 -4.50 56.01 -13.43
CA GLN A 474 -3.54 54.89 -13.39
C GLN A 474 -2.33 55.26 -12.52
N ILE A 475 -2.56 55.46 -11.23
CA ILE A 475 -1.54 55.91 -10.27
C ILE A 475 -1.66 55.11 -8.98
N LEU A 476 -0.53 54.56 -8.52
CA LEU A 476 -0.44 53.90 -7.22
C LEU A 476 -0.37 54.93 -6.08
N PRO A 477 -1.09 54.70 -4.96
CA PRO A 477 -1.08 55.61 -3.82
C PRO A 477 0.30 55.68 -3.16
N ARG A 478 0.67 56.88 -2.71
CA ARG A 478 1.95 57.17 -2.07
C ARG A 478 1.77 57.44 -0.58
N ASP A 479 2.74 57.01 0.22
CA ASP A 479 2.78 57.26 1.66
C ASP A 479 3.57 58.54 2.01
N GLU A 480 3.83 58.73 3.31
CA GLU A 480 4.60 59.88 3.84
C GLU A 480 6.06 59.96 3.37
N ARG A 481 6.61 58.87 2.83
CA ARG A 481 7.94 58.81 2.23
C ARG A 481 7.91 59.19 0.75
N ASN A 482 6.73 59.52 0.20
CA ASN A 482 6.49 59.80 -1.21
C ASN A 482 6.80 58.62 -2.14
N CYS A 483 6.85 57.39 -1.61
CA CYS A 483 6.93 56.15 -2.38
C CYS A 483 5.60 55.40 -2.33
N TYR A 484 5.46 54.37 -3.16
CA TYR A 484 4.28 53.49 -3.13
C TYR A 484 3.99 52.97 -1.71
N GLU A 485 2.75 53.11 -1.23
CA GLU A 485 2.40 52.89 0.18
C GLU A 485 2.64 51.47 0.70
N ALA A 486 2.65 50.47 -0.19
CA ALA A 486 2.92 49.09 0.18
C ALA A 486 4.39 48.71 -0.01
N SER A 487 5.24 49.61 -0.51
CA SER A 487 6.67 49.33 -0.70
C SER A 487 7.41 49.30 0.63
N LEU A 488 8.18 48.25 0.88
CA LEU A 488 9.09 48.17 2.02
C LEU A 488 10.33 49.03 1.79
N LEU A 489 10.77 49.18 0.54
CA LEU A 489 11.90 50.01 0.16
C LEU A 489 11.44 51.40 -0.27
N ALA A 490 12.03 52.45 0.30
CA ALA A 490 11.86 53.81 -0.19
C ALA A 490 12.97 54.13 -1.22
N PRO A 491 12.69 54.21 -2.53
CA PRO A 491 13.72 54.33 -3.57
C PRO A 491 14.60 55.57 -3.39
N ASP A 492 14.00 56.71 -3.04
CA ASP A 492 14.70 57.99 -2.88
C ASP A 492 15.72 58.02 -1.73
N THR A 493 15.51 57.20 -0.69
CA THR A 493 16.33 57.23 0.53
C THR A 493 17.11 55.94 0.76
N GLY A 494 16.75 54.85 0.08
CA GLY A 494 17.30 53.51 0.30
C GLY A 494 16.88 52.87 1.63
N VAL A 495 16.01 53.52 2.43
CA VAL A 495 15.57 53.00 3.72
C VAL A 495 14.59 51.84 3.50
N LYS A 496 14.89 50.69 4.12
CA LYS A 496 14.04 49.50 4.13
C LYS A 496 13.26 49.41 5.44
N SER A 497 11.95 49.53 5.36
CA SER A 497 11.02 49.36 6.47
C SER A 497 10.73 47.88 6.70
N LEU A 498 10.44 47.51 7.95
CA LEU A 498 10.03 46.15 8.29
C LEU A 498 8.55 45.93 7.92
N PRO A 499 8.17 44.75 7.40
CA PRO A 499 6.79 44.43 7.10
C PRO A 499 5.99 44.14 8.38
N CYS A 500 4.76 44.61 8.42
CA CYS A 500 3.81 44.29 9.48
C CYS A 500 3.41 42.81 9.40
N VAL A 501 3.60 42.04 10.47
CA VAL A 501 3.29 40.59 10.47
C VAL A 501 1.81 40.24 10.20
N ILE A 502 0.88 41.19 10.35
CA ILE A 502 -0.56 40.98 10.09
C ILE A 502 -1.01 41.49 8.73
N THR A 503 -0.32 42.46 8.12
CA THR A 503 -0.75 43.09 6.86
C THR A 503 0.26 43.02 5.73
N GLY A 504 1.52 42.74 6.03
CA GLY A 504 2.67 42.82 5.13
C GLY A 504 3.08 44.25 4.73
N TYR A 505 2.29 45.28 5.08
CA TYR A 505 2.61 46.68 4.77
C TYR A 505 3.81 47.19 5.58
N PRO A 506 4.53 48.22 5.09
CA PRO A 506 5.62 48.83 5.84
C PRO A 506 5.14 49.46 7.15
N VAL A 507 5.83 49.18 8.26
CA VAL A 507 5.54 49.83 9.55
C VAL A 507 6.33 51.13 9.66
N LEU A 508 5.65 52.27 9.43
CA LEU A 508 6.28 53.60 9.46
C LEU A 508 6.05 54.35 10.78
N ARG A 509 4.85 54.18 11.36
CA ARG A 509 4.41 54.82 12.60
C ARG A 509 3.76 53.78 13.50
N ASN A 510 3.64 54.13 14.79
CA ASN A 510 2.96 53.30 15.79
C ASN A 510 3.45 51.84 15.79
N GLN A 511 4.77 51.65 15.73
CA GLN A 511 5.39 50.32 15.72
C GLN A 511 5.13 49.57 17.03
N MET A 512 4.83 48.29 16.89
CA MET A 512 4.77 47.32 17.97
C MET A 512 5.79 46.22 17.70
N ASP A 513 6.76 46.07 18.59
CA ASP A 513 7.82 45.06 18.49
C ASP A 513 7.41 43.74 19.13
N PHE A 514 7.84 42.64 18.51
CA PHE A 514 7.77 41.30 19.08
C PHE A 514 9.10 40.91 19.72
N LYS A 515 9.11 39.83 20.50
CA LYS A 515 10.31 39.38 21.21
C LYS A 515 11.41 38.89 20.26
N THR A 516 11.04 38.22 19.17
CA THR A 516 11.97 37.78 18.14
C THR A 516 12.34 38.97 17.24
N PRO A 517 13.63 39.28 17.07
CA PRO A 517 14.06 40.38 16.21
C PRO A 517 13.52 40.26 14.78
N GLY A 518 13.33 41.41 14.12
CA GLY A 518 12.86 41.47 12.73
C GLY A 518 11.34 41.36 12.54
N HIS A 519 10.59 41.05 13.61
CA HIS A 519 9.13 40.95 13.57
C HIS A 519 8.49 42.17 14.24
N VAL A 520 7.63 42.88 13.50
CA VAL A 520 6.91 44.06 13.97
C VAL A 520 5.47 44.07 13.46
N ALA A 521 4.60 44.83 14.11
CA ALA A 521 3.27 45.14 13.61
C ALA A 521 2.99 46.64 13.69
N ASN A 522 2.14 47.14 12.80
CA ASN A 522 1.48 48.42 13.01
C ASN A 522 0.42 48.25 14.11
N LYS A 523 0.50 49.07 15.17
CA LYS A 523 -0.36 48.94 16.35
C LYS A 523 -1.85 49.10 16.04
N ASP A 524 -2.22 49.91 15.07
CA ASP A 524 -3.62 50.16 14.71
C ASP A 524 -4.22 48.95 13.98
N ASP A 525 -3.49 48.41 12.99
CA ASP A 525 -3.86 47.17 12.29
C ASP A 525 -3.91 45.98 13.27
N TRP A 526 -2.94 45.88 14.19
CA TRP A 526 -2.90 44.85 15.24
C TRP A 526 -4.12 44.94 16.17
N ASN A 527 -4.43 46.14 16.69
CA ASN A 527 -5.58 46.35 17.56
C ASN A 527 -6.90 46.04 16.85
N LYS A 528 -7.00 46.37 15.56
CA LYS A 528 -8.17 46.06 14.72
C LYS A 528 -8.35 44.54 14.58
N PHE A 529 -7.27 43.82 14.29
CA PHE A 529 -7.27 42.35 14.21
C PHE A 529 -7.64 41.71 15.56
N LEU A 530 -7.04 42.18 16.66
CA LEU A 530 -7.36 41.73 18.02
C LEU A 530 -8.83 41.97 18.38
N MET A 531 -9.37 43.15 18.08
CA MET A 531 -10.75 43.49 18.41
C MET A 531 -11.72 42.62 17.61
N ALA A 532 -11.46 42.42 16.31
CA ALA A 532 -12.26 41.51 15.49
C ALA A 532 -12.26 40.08 16.05
N THR A 533 -11.10 39.59 16.47
CA THR A 533 -10.96 38.25 17.11
C THR A 533 -11.81 38.14 18.38
N LYS A 534 -11.79 39.17 19.24
CA LYS A 534 -12.58 39.22 20.48
C LYS A 534 -14.09 39.29 20.23
N VAL A 535 -14.51 40.01 19.21
CA VAL A 535 -15.94 40.19 18.90
C VAL A 535 -16.51 38.96 18.21
N SER A 536 -15.81 38.43 17.20
CA SER A 536 -16.29 37.31 16.39
C SER A 536 -16.14 35.95 17.07
N HIS A 537 -15.19 35.80 18.02
CA HIS A 537 -14.79 34.51 18.58
C HIS A 537 -14.39 33.48 17.52
N SER A 538 -13.89 33.93 16.36
CA SER A 538 -13.43 33.06 15.28
C SER A 538 -12.21 32.24 15.71
N THR A 539 -12.30 30.93 15.48
CA THR A 539 -11.23 29.97 15.76
C THR A 539 -10.00 30.20 14.88
N GLU A 540 -10.21 30.61 13.63
CA GLU A 540 -9.17 30.90 12.65
C GLU A 540 -8.36 32.14 13.06
N LEU A 541 -9.02 33.21 13.48
CA LEU A 541 -8.32 34.41 13.96
C LEU A 541 -7.55 34.16 15.26
N GLN A 542 -8.10 33.35 16.17
CA GLN A 542 -7.39 32.94 17.39
C GLN A 542 -6.16 32.10 17.06
N ASP A 543 -6.26 31.19 16.10
CA ASP A 543 -5.13 30.39 15.61
C ASP A 543 -4.04 31.26 14.98
N VAL A 544 -4.41 32.25 14.14
CA VAL A 544 -3.44 33.24 13.61
C VAL A 544 -2.68 33.94 14.75
N LEU A 545 -3.38 34.46 15.76
CA LEU A 545 -2.72 35.15 16.89
C LEU A 545 -1.81 34.21 17.67
N LYS A 546 -2.22 32.96 17.87
CA LYS A 546 -1.42 31.93 18.53
C LYS A 546 -0.15 31.62 17.73
N PHE A 547 -0.28 31.45 16.41
CA PHE A 547 0.85 31.22 15.52
C PHE A 547 1.81 32.40 15.53
N VAL A 548 1.33 33.65 15.40
CA VAL A 548 2.18 34.85 15.48
C VAL A 548 2.92 34.91 16.82
N GLY A 549 2.27 34.55 17.93
CA GLY A 549 2.93 34.46 19.23
C GLY A 549 4.02 33.38 19.30
N ALA A 550 3.87 32.26 18.60
CA ALA A 550 4.87 31.20 18.52
C ALA A 550 6.04 31.59 17.60
N TRP A 551 5.75 32.14 16.42
CA TRP A 551 6.75 32.50 15.41
C TRP A 551 7.54 33.75 15.77
N CYS A 552 6.84 34.82 16.18
CA CYS A 552 7.46 36.12 16.50
C CYS A 552 7.84 36.23 17.99
N GLY A 553 7.44 35.27 18.83
CA GLY A 553 7.56 35.33 20.28
C GLY A 553 6.46 36.19 20.93
N ALA A 554 6.23 35.98 22.23
CA ALA A 554 5.15 36.64 22.96
C ALA A 554 5.23 38.17 22.87
N THR A 555 4.06 38.81 22.74
CA THR A 555 3.96 40.27 22.70
C THR A 555 4.25 40.89 24.08
N PRO A 556 4.73 42.15 24.16
CA PRO A 556 5.01 42.83 25.42
C PRO A 556 3.81 42.98 26.38
N ASN A 557 2.57 42.81 25.89
CA ASN A 557 1.35 42.77 26.70
C ASN A 557 0.72 41.36 26.68
N PRO A 558 1.19 40.43 27.52
CA PRO A 558 0.76 39.03 27.55
C PRO A 558 -0.59 38.81 28.27
N SER A 559 -1.45 39.82 28.39
CA SER A 559 -2.71 39.73 29.16
C SER A 559 -3.83 38.93 28.48
N TYR A 560 -3.49 37.99 27.60
CA TYR A 560 -4.46 37.23 26.81
C TYR A 560 -4.12 35.75 26.85
N SER A 561 -4.50 35.08 27.96
CA SER A 561 -4.66 33.63 27.98
C SER A 561 -5.98 33.30 27.28
N PHE A 562 -5.91 32.84 26.03
CA PHE A 562 -7.03 32.12 25.44
C PHE A 562 -7.05 30.73 26.08
N GLN A 563 -8.12 30.43 26.82
CA GLN A 563 -8.36 29.11 27.42
C GLN A 563 -8.75 28.09 26.36
#